data_AF-A0AAD6FQ43-F1
#
_entry.id   AF-A0AAD6FQ43-F1
#
_cell.length_a   1.000
_cell.length_b   1.000
_cell.length_c   1.000
_cell.angle_alpha   90.00
_cell.angle_beta   90.00
_cell.angle_gamma   90.00
#
_symmetry.space_group_name_H-M   'P 1'
#
loop_
_entity.id
_entity.type
_entity.pdbx_description
1 polymer ?
#
loop_
_entity_poly.entity_id
_entity_poly.type
_entity_poly.pdbx_seq_one_letter_code
_entity_poly.pdbx_strand_id
1 'polypeptide(L)'
;MSEQTLEYFWSRREIMKRNAAEVRWSHAVNSRSRLTEALTGPTHMIEADIVMRGRDPKEPIMAHPPDTESDITLKEWLEKVKEYNKGIKLDFKSMEAVFPSVVLLEEMLTQPSCPLWINADILSGPGGTATPLEPQAFLSAVRTLPTHAVLSLGWTTGWTAGIDNAGYSWNMVHSNSMDGPGGNVNTSGLTALQKRI
;
A
#
# COMPACT_ATOMS: atom_id res chain seq x y z
N MET A 1 6.28 -1.75 -10.52
CA MET A 1 5.07 -1.06 -11.00
C MET A 1 4.31 -2.02 -11.90
N SER A 2 3.00 -2.22 -11.72
CA SER A 2 2.20 -3.04 -12.64
C SER A 2 2.02 -2.34 -13.99
N GLU A 3 1.94 -3.12 -15.07
CA GLU A 3 1.71 -2.58 -16.42
C GLU A 3 0.40 -1.78 -16.50
N GLN A 4 -0.64 -2.21 -15.79
CA GLN A 4 -1.93 -1.51 -15.74
C GLN A 4 -1.82 -0.11 -15.12
N THR A 5 -1.01 0.05 -14.06
CA THR A 5 -0.79 1.37 -13.45
C THR A 5 -0.03 2.30 -14.40
N LEU A 6 0.99 1.77 -15.11
CA LEU A 6 1.71 2.55 -16.11
C LEU A 6 0.81 2.95 -17.28
N GLU A 7 0.01 2.01 -17.79
CA GLU A 7 -0.90 2.27 -18.91
C GLU A 7 -1.98 3.30 -18.52
N TYR A 8 -2.45 3.28 -17.28
CA TYR A 8 -3.38 4.27 -16.76
C TYR A 8 -2.83 5.70 -16.91
N PHE A 9 -1.64 5.99 -16.36
CA PHE A 9 -1.07 7.33 -16.43
C PHE A 9 -0.59 7.70 -17.85
N TRP A 10 -0.10 6.72 -18.60
CA TRP A 10 0.35 6.90 -19.99
C TRP A 10 -0.80 7.29 -20.92
N SER A 11 -1.91 6.54 -20.90
CA SER A 11 -3.08 6.80 -21.75
C SER A 11 -3.71 8.17 -21.50
N ARG A 12 -3.52 8.71 -20.30
CA ARG A 12 -3.99 10.03 -19.87
C ARG A 12 -2.98 11.16 -20.13
N ARG A 13 -1.79 10.85 -20.68
CA ARG A 13 -0.69 11.79 -20.92
C ARG A 13 -0.16 12.46 -19.65
N GLU A 14 -0.30 11.80 -18.49
CA GLU A 14 0.25 12.27 -17.22
C GLU A 14 1.74 11.92 -17.09
N ILE A 15 2.19 10.89 -17.81
CA ILE A 15 3.60 10.55 -18.01
C ILE A 15 3.96 10.58 -19.50
N MET A 16 5.23 10.86 -19.81
CA MET A 16 5.81 11.07 -21.14
C MET A 16 6.53 9.85 -21.73
N LYS A 17 6.79 8.83 -20.90
CA LYS A 17 7.20 7.49 -21.34
C LYS A 17 6.48 6.43 -20.51
N ARG A 18 6.33 5.23 -21.08
CA ARG A 18 5.92 4.01 -20.35
C ARG A 18 7.04 3.53 -19.42
N ASN A 19 7.41 4.35 -18.44
CA ASN A 19 8.50 4.10 -17.51
C ASN A 19 8.07 4.42 -16.07
N ALA A 20 8.26 3.45 -15.17
CA ALA A 20 7.96 3.61 -13.75
C ALA A 20 8.72 4.76 -13.08
N ALA A 21 9.88 5.14 -13.59
CA ALA A 21 10.64 6.28 -13.10
C ALA A 21 9.95 7.64 -13.31
N GLU A 22 8.94 7.73 -14.20
CA GLU A 22 8.16 8.95 -14.41
C GLU A 22 6.95 9.06 -13.47
N VAL A 23 6.58 7.97 -12.79
CA VAL A 23 5.49 7.99 -11.83
C VAL A 23 5.99 8.66 -10.55
N ARG A 24 5.36 9.80 -10.19
CA ARG A 24 5.68 10.57 -9.00
C ARG A 24 4.84 10.08 -7.83
N TRP A 25 5.47 9.95 -6.68
CA TRP A 25 4.85 9.41 -5.49
C TRP A 25 4.86 10.44 -4.36
N SER A 26 3.78 10.45 -3.58
CA SER A 26 3.77 11.05 -2.25
C SER A 26 3.63 9.92 -1.24
N HIS A 27 4.56 9.86 -0.30
CA HIS A 27 4.66 8.81 0.72
C HIS A 27 4.18 9.31 2.08
N ALA A 28 3.74 8.38 2.93
CA ALA A 28 3.27 8.63 4.29
C ALA A 28 2.24 9.77 4.36
N VAL A 29 1.24 9.72 3.47
CA VAL A 29 0.18 10.74 3.34
C VAL A 29 -0.91 10.50 4.40
N ASN A 30 -0.48 10.62 5.65
CA ASN A 30 -1.21 10.18 6.85
C ASN A 30 -1.94 11.31 7.59
N SER A 31 -2.16 12.46 6.94
CA SER A 31 -2.87 13.60 7.54
C SER A 31 -3.61 14.43 6.49
N ARG A 32 -4.57 15.24 6.91
CA ARG A 32 -5.33 16.12 5.99
C ARG A 32 -4.44 17.08 5.21
N SER A 33 -3.43 17.64 5.88
CA SER A 33 -2.51 18.61 5.27
C SER A 33 -1.68 17.93 4.18
N ARG A 34 -1.09 16.77 4.48
CA ARG A 34 -0.34 15.96 3.51
C ARG A 34 -1.23 15.50 2.36
N LEU A 35 -2.46 15.09 2.64
CA LEU A 35 -3.40 14.70 1.60
C LEU A 35 -3.69 15.87 0.66
N THR A 36 -3.94 17.06 1.20
CA THR A 36 -4.19 18.27 0.41
C THR A 36 -2.99 18.61 -0.48
N GLU A 37 -1.78 18.52 0.06
CA GLU A 37 -0.53 18.71 -0.69
C GLU A 37 -0.41 17.69 -1.83
N ALA A 38 -0.62 16.40 -1.55
CA ALA A 38 -0.51 15.33 -2.54
C ALA A 38 -1.57 15.45 -3.67
N LEU A 39 -2.79 15.85 -3.33
CA LEU A 39 -3.90 16.00 -4.29
C LEU A 39 -3.70 17.19 -5.22
N THR A 40 -3.23 18.32 -4.69
CA THR A 40 -3.00 19.57 -5.45
C THR A 40 -1.64 19.60 -6.14
N GLY A 41 -0.70 18.75 -5.69
CA GLY A 41 0.63 18.62 -6.27
C GLY A 41 0.69 17.76 -7.53
N PRO A 42 1.90 17.62 -8.10
CA PRO A 42 2.14 16.88 -9.34
C PRO A 42 2.27 15.37 -9.13
N THR A 43 1.82 14.85 -7.99
CA THR A 43 1.90 13.43 -7.63
C THR A 43 0.96 12.60 -8.50
N HIS A 44 1.36 11.38 -8.87
CA HIS A 44 0.51 10.43 -9.58
C HIS A 44 -0.06 9.38 -8.63
N MET A 45 0.79 8.83 -7.76
CA MET A 45 0.44 7.80 -6.78
C MET A 45 0.56 8.34 -5.35
N ILE A 46 -0.47 8.14 -4.53
CA ILE A 46 -0.49 8.52 -3.13
C ILE A 46 -0.41 7.26 -2.27
N GLU A 47 0.60 7.20 -1.42
CA GLU A 47 0.80 6.11 -0.47
C GLU A 47 0.48 6.59 0.96
N ALA A 48 -0.27 5.78 1.70
CA ALA A 48 -0.66 6.07 3.07
C ALA A 48 -0.73 4.78 3.90
N ASP A 49 -0.36 4.91 5.16
CA ASP A 49 -0.32 3.83 6.14
C ASP A 49 -1.67 3.71 6.86
N ILE A 50 -2.12 2.48 7.10
CA ILE A 50 -3.39 2.21 7.78
C ILE A 50 -3.15 1.47 9.09
N VAL A 51 -3.72 2.00 10.16
CA VAL A 51 -3.88 1.33 11.47
C VAL A 51 -5.33 1.41 11.94
N MET A 52 -5.68 0.56 12.91
CA MET A 52 -6.94 0.67 13.64
C MET A 52 -6.76 1.69 14.77
N ARG A 53 -7.69 2.64 14.92
CA ARG A 53 -7.63 3.66 15.98
C ARG A 53 -7.52 3.02 17.37
N GLY A 54 -6.69 3.60 18.23
CA GLY A 54 -6.44 3.10 19.59
C GLY A 54 -7.66 3.17 20.52
N ARG A 55 -8.55 4.15 20.30
CA ARG A 55 -9.73 4.44 21.12
C ARG A 55 -11.03 4.47 20.31
N ASP A 56 -12.16 4.57 21.00
CA ASP A 56 -13.45 4.73 20.36
C ASP A 56 -13.62 6.12 19.68
N PRO A 57 -14.25 6.17 18.49
CA PRO A 57 -14.74 5.02 17.72
C PRO A 57 -13.59 4.20 17.11
N LYS A 58 -13.68 2.87 17.22
CA LYS A 58 -12.74 1.93 16.58
C LYS A 58 -12.94 1.92 15.07
N GLU A 59 -12.09 2.65 14.36
CA GLU A 59 -12.14 2.79 12.90
C GLU A 59 -10.74 2.82 12.27
N PRO A 60 -10.59 2.45 10.98
CA PRO A 60 -9.33 2.61 10.26
C PRO A 60 -8.98 4.09 10.07
N ILE A 61 -7.73 4.43 10.37
CA ILE A 61 -7.19 5.78 10.25
C ILE A 61 -5.88 5.76 9.46
N MET A 62 -5.53 6.91 8.88
CA MET A 62 -4.26 7.03 8.18
C MET A 62 -3.16 7.37 9.18
N ALA A 63 -2.37 6.38 9.59
CA ALA A 63 -1.28 6.56 10.55
C ALA A 63 -0.24 5.45 10.41
N HIS A 64 1.00 5.75 10.79
CA HIS A 64 2.09 4.78 10.88
C HIS A 64 2.47 4.59 12.36
N PRO A 65 2.64 3.35 12.86
CA PRO A 65 3.13 3.13 14.22
C PRO A 65 4.42 3.91 14.51
N PRO A 66 4.59 4.50 15.71
CA PRO A 66 3.80 4.27 16.92
C PRO A 66 2.51 5.10 17.00
N ASP A 67 2.18 5.91 16.00
CA ASP A 67 0.97 6.72 16.01
C ASP A 67 -0.27 5.83 15.94
N THR A 68 -1.19 6.05 16.89
CA THR A 68 -2.48 5.32 16.99
C THR A 68 -3.68 6.24 16.79
N GLU A 69 -3.41 7.51 16.44
CA GLU A 69 -4.37 8.56 16.17
C GLU A 69 -3.97 9.33 14.91
N SER A 70 -4.96 9.88 14.22
CA SER A 70 -4.78 10.73 13.05
C SER A 70 -5.93 11.73 12.95
N ASP A 71 -5.68 12.85 12.29
CA ASP A 71 -6.68 13.87 11.98
C ASP A 71 -7.59 13.49 10.80
N ILE A 72 -7.29 12.36 10.14
CA ILE A 72 -8.05 11.84 9.00
C ILE A 72 -8.28 10.33 9.12
N THR A 73 -9.54 9.92 8.93
CA THR A 73 -9.92 8.51 8.81
C THR A 73 -9.64 7.97 7.42
N LEU A 74 -9.56 6.65 7.26
CA LEU A 74 -9.47 6.03 5.93
C LEU A 74 -10.67 6.44 5.05
N LYS A 75 -11.88 6.45 5.63
CA LYS A 75 -13.10 6.82 4.91
C LYS A 75 -13.00 8.22 4.32
N GLU A 76 -12.65 9.21 5.15
CA GLU A 76 -12.52 10.61 4.71
C GLU A 76 -11.40 10.77 3.68
N TRP A 77 -10.30 10.03 3.85
CA TRP A 77 -9.20 10.03 2.90
C TRP A 77 -9.64 9.50 1.54
N LEU A 78 -10.33 8.36 1.49
CA LEU A 78 -10.89 7.78 0.26
C LEU A 78 -11.93 8.72 -0.38
N GLU A 79 -12.74 9.39 0.44
CA GLU A 79 -13.77 10.34 -0.02
C GLU A 79 -13.15 11.55 -0.70
N LYS A 80 -11.94 11.95 -0.28
CA LYS A 80 -11.19 13.02 -0.92
C LYS A 80 -10.45 12.54 -2.14
N VAL A 81 -9.77 11.40 -2.09
CA VAL A 81 -8.99 10.92 -3.23
C VAL A 81 -9.88 10.57 -4.43
N LYS A 82 -11.10 10.04 -4.22
CA LYS A 82 -12.03 9.73 -5.32
C LYS A 82 -12.42 10.95 -6.18
N GLU A 83 -12.28 12.17 -5.64
CA GLU A 83 -12.53 13.41 -6.37
C GLU A 83 -11.40 13.74 -7.38
N TYR A 84 -10.30 13.00 -7.33
CA TYR A 84 -9.10 13.21 -8.13
C TYR A 84 -8.71 11.95 -8.91
N ASN A 85 -8.04 12.13 -10.04
CA ASN A 85 -7.51 11.02 -10.85
C ASN A 85 -6.12 10.59 -10.34
N LYS A 86 -5.99 10.29 -9.05
CA LYS A 86 -4.74 9.80 -8.44
C LYS A 86 -4.83 8.30 -8.22
N GLY A 87 -3.74 7.57 -8.42
CA GLY A 87 -3.65 6.19 -7.96
C GLY A 87 -3.33 6.15 -6.47
N ILE A 88 -3.72 5.06 -5.80
CA ILE A 88 -3.57 4.90 -4.36
C ILE A 88 -2.82 3.63 -4.00
N LYS A 89 -1.97 3.71 -2.98
CA LYS A 89 -1.32 2.58 -2.32
C LYS A 89 -1.62 2.62 -0.83
N LEU A 90 -2.31 1.60 -0.34
CA LEU A 90 -2.70 1.48 1.06
C LEU A 90 -1.78 0.47 1.75
N ASP A 91 -0.98 0.95 2.70
CA ASP A 91 -0.02 0.13 3.44
C ASP A 91 -0.57 -0.27 4.82
N PHE A 92 -1.01 -1.52 4.94
CA PHE A 92 -1.59 -2.05 6.17
C PHE A 92 -0.51 -2.35 7.21
N LYS A 93 -0.61 -1.68 8.36
CA LYS A 93 0.29 -1.87 9.50
C LYS A 93 -0.29 -2.71 10.63
N SER A 94 -1.60 -3.01 10.59
CA SER A 94 -2.23 -3.89 11.57
C SER A 94 -3.33 -4.77 10.96
N MET A 95 -3.42 -6.01 11.43
CA MET A 95 -4.47 -6.95 11.02
C MET A 95 -5.88 -6.46 11.38
N GLU A 96 -6.02 -5.78 12.52
CA GLU A 96 -7.31 -5.25 12.99
C GLU A 96 -7.94 -4.26 12.00
N ALA A 97 -7.12 -3.53 11.24
CA ALA A 97 -7.60 -2.56 10.26
C ALA A 97 -8.00 -3.19 8.93
N VAL A 98 -7.56 -4.41 8.61
CA VAL A 98 -7.69 -5.00 7.28
C VAL A 98 -9.16 -5.16 6.89
N PHE A 99 -9.92 -5.92 7.66
CA PHE A 99 -11.31 -6.22 7.32
C PHE A 99 -12.19 -4.95 7.25
N PRO A 100 -12.18 -4.04 8.25
CA PRO A 100 -12.95 -2.80 8.16
C PRO A 100 -12.54 -1.90 6.99
N SER A 101 -11.27 -1.91 6.60
CA SER A 101 -10.79 -1.15 5.43
C SER A 101 -11.26 -1.75 4.12
N VAL A 102 -11.28 -3.09 4.00
CA VAL A 102 -11.80 -3.78 2.81
C VAL A 102 -13.28 -3.45 2.60
N VAL A 103 -14.09 -3.44 3.67
CA VAL A 103 -15.51 -3.04 3.59
C VAL A 103 -15.64 -1.62 3.04
N LEU A 104 -14.85 -0.66 3.54
CA LEU A 104 -14.86 0.71 3.04
C LEU A 104 -14.43 0.80 1.56
N LEU A 105 -13.42 0.02 1.15
CA LEU A 105 -12.97 -0.02 -0.24
C LEU A 105 -14.03 -0.58 -1.18
N GLU A 106 -14.75 -1.63 -0.77
CA GLU A 106 -15.86 -2.21 -1.55
C GLU A 106 -17.02 -1.21 -1.73
N GLU A 107 -17.35 -0.46 -0.69
CA GLU A 107 -18.38 0.58 -0.74
C GLU A 107 -17.99 1.75 -1.66
N MET A 108 -16.72 2.14 -1.65
CA MET A 108 -16.26 3.39 -2.26
C MET A 108 -15.64 3.24 -3.65
N LEU A 109 -15.13 2.05 -3.99
CA LEU A 109 -14.46 1.76 -5.26
C LEU A 109 -15.33 0.88 -6.18
N THR A 110 -16.65 1.12 -6.16
CA THR A 110 -17.65 0.40 -6.99
C THR A 110 -17.44 0.59 -8.50
N GLN A 111 -16.59 1.51 -8.94
CA GLN A 111 -16.11 1.57 -10.32
C GLN A 111 -14.59 1.83 -10.38
N PRO A 112 -13.85 1.10 -11.25
CA PRO A 112 -12.40 1.18 -11.33
C PRO A 112 -11.95 2.44 -12.08
N SER A 113 -11.88 3.58 -11.40
CA SER A 113 -11.44 4.84 -12.02
C SER A 113 -9.96 5.17 -11.80
N CYS A 114 -9.27 4.48 -10.90
CA CYS A 114 -7.86 4.74 -10.58
C CYS A 114 -7.07 3.47 -10.20
N PRO A 115 -5.73 3.47 -10.34
CA PRO A 115 -4.88 2.38 -9.87
C PRO A 115 -4.99 2.17 -8.35
N LEU A 116 -5.30 0.94 -7.92
CA LEU A 116 -5.34 0.53 -6.52
C LEU A 116 -4.21 -0.45 -6.19
N TRP A 117 -3.43 -0.12 -5.17
CA TRP A 117 -2.36 -0.95 -4.64
C TRP A 117 -2.63 -1.26 -3.17
N ILE A 118 -2.51 -2.52 -2.80
CA ILE A 118 -2.69 -3.02 -1.44
C ILE A 118 -1.35 -3.58 -0.97
N ASN A 119 -0.78 -2.97 0.07
CA ASN A 119 0.53 -3.30 0.60
C ASN A 119 0.41 -3.82 2.02
N ALA A 120 1.24 -4.79 2.36
CA ALA A 120 1.45 -5.26 3.72
C ALA A 120 2.77 -6.00 3.83
N ASP A 121 3.41 -5.88 4.98
CA ASP A 121 4.53 -6.72 5.34
C ASP A 121 4.02 -8.02 5.98
N ILE A 122 3.91 -9.08 5.18
CA ILE A 122 3.42 -10.40 5.63
C ILE A 122 4.56 -11.42 5.80
N LEU A 123 5.79 -11.06 5.42
CA LEU A 123 6.97 -11.92 5.54
C LEU A 123 7.94 -11.36 6.58
N SER A 124 8.65 -12.24 7.30
CA SER A 124 9.69 -11.82 8.25
C SER A 124 10.97 -11.45 7.52
N GLY A 125 11.42 -10.19 7.60
CA GLY A 125 12.68 -9.76 6.99
C GLY A 125 13.86 -9.73 7.95
N PRO A 126 15.07 -9.50 7.41
CA PRO A 126 16.29 -9.46 8.21
C PRO A 126 16.29 -8.26 9.15
N GLY A 127 16.66 -8.49 10.41
CA GLY A 127 16.74 -7.45 11.44
C GLY A 127 15.39 -6.88 11.90
N GLY A 128 14.26 -7.32 11.34
CA GLY A 128 12.92 -6.88 11.73
C GLY A 128 12.52 -7.35 13.12
N THR A 129 12.22 -6.40 14.00
CA THR A 129 11.58 -6.66 15.31
C THR A 129 10.06 -6.60 15.23
N ALA A 130 9.52 -5.96 14.18
CA ALA A 130 8.09 -5.92 13.93
C ALA A 130 7.55 -7.29 13.52
N THR A 131 6.44 -7.70 14.13
CA THR A 131 5.71 -8.90 13.74
C THR A 131 5.02 -8.67 12.39
N PRO A 132 5.26 -9.52 11.37
CA PRO A 132 4.55 -9.42 10.11
C PRO A 132 3.05 -9.63 10.30
N LEU A 133 2.25 -9.08 9.39
CA LEU A 133 0.84 -9.40 9.30
C LEU A 133 0.67 -10.87 8.91
N GLU A 134 -0.39 -11.50 9.42
CA GLU A 134 -0.63 -12.93 9.18
C GLU A 134 -0.95 -13.14 7.68
N PRO A 135 -0.14 -13.92 6.92
CA PRO A 135 -0.25 -13.97 5.46
C PRO A 135 -1.60 -14.48 4.96
N GLN A 136 -2.09 -15.58 5.52
CA GLN A 136 -3.27 -16.29 5.03
C GLN A 136 -4.54 -15.47 5.28
N ALA A 137 -4.66 -14.86 6.45
CA ALA A 137 -5.74 -13.98 6.86
C ALA A 137 -5.71 -12.69 6.04
N PHE A 138 -4.55 -12.07 5.85
CA PHE A 138 -4.43 -10.88 5.00
C PHE A 138 -4.87 -11.18 3.57
N LEU A 139 -4.29 -12.22 2.94
CA LEU A 139 -4.64 -12.62 1.58
C LEU A 139 -6.12 -13.02 1.46
N SER A 140 -6.68 -13.70 2.45
CA SER A 140 -8.10 -14.08 2.44
C SER A 140 -9.02 -12.87 2.54
N ALA A 141 -8.66 -11.86 3.33
CA ALA A 141 -9.46 -10.65 3.49
C ALA A 141 -9.45 -9.78 2.23
N VAL A 142 -8.30 -9.63 1.55
CA VAL A 142 -8.19 -8.75 0.37
C VAL A 142 -8.63 -9.40 -0.94
N ARG A 143 -8.99 -10.70 -0.93
CA ARG A 143 -9.46 -11.44 -2.12
C ARG A 143 -10.77 -10.91 -2.71
N THR A 144 -11.58 -10.22 -1.92
CA THR A 144 -12.86 -9.66 -2.36
C THR A 144 -12.70 -8.35 -3.12
N LEU A 145 -11.52 -7.73 -3.02
CA LEU A 145 -11.20 -6.50 -3.76
C LEU A 145 -11.18 -6.75 -5.27
N PRO A 146 -11.35 -5.69 -6.09
CA PRO A 146 -11.36 -5.82 -7.53
C PRO A 146 -10.13 -6.50 -8.11
N THR A 147 -10.30 -7.29 -9.17
CA THR A 147 -9.23 -8.09 -9.80
C THR A 147 -8.07 -7.28 -10.40
N HIS A 148 -8.24 -5.97 -10.59
CA HIS A 148 -7.20 -5.05 -11.05
C HIS A 148 -6.39 -4.43 -9.90
N ALA A 149 -6.75 -4.71 -8.64
CA ALA A 149 -5.95 -4.31 -7.49
C ALA A 149 -4.60 -5.02 -7.52
N VAL A 150 -3.53 -4.27 -7.27
CA VAL A 150 -2.16 -4.81 -7.22
C VAL A 150 -1.81 -5.15 -5.78
N LEU A 151 -1.41 -6.39 -5.53
CA LEU A 151 -0.82 -6.78 -4.23
C LEU A 151 0.69 -6.47 -4.23
N SER A 152 1.12 -5.66 -3.26
CA SER A 152 2.51 -5.25 -3.01
C SER A 152 2.95 -5.81 -1.66
N LEU A 153 3.34 -7.09 -1.62
CA LEU A 153 3.57 -7.82 -0.37
C LEU A 153 5.05 -7.80 0.01
N GLY A 154 5.35 -7.35 1.23
CA GLY A 154 6.72 -7.08 1.68
C GLY A 154 7.18 -7.94 2.85
N TRP A 155 8.40 -7.65 3.26
CA TRP A 155 8.99 -8.14 4.50
C TRP A 155 9.04 -7.04 5.55
N THR A 156 8.86 -7.41 6.81
CA THR A 156 9.17 -6.53 7.93
C THR A 156 10.67 -6.20 7.92
N THR A 157 11.01 -4.94 8.10
CA THR A 157 12.40 -4.49 8.13
C THR A 157 12.68 -3.75 9.42
N GLY A 158 13.72 -4.16 10.14
CA GLY A 158 14.27 -3.36 11.23
C GLY A 158 15.39 -2.52 10.66
N TRP A 159 15.03 -1.42 9.99
CA TRP A 159 16.02 -0.44 9.60
C TRP A 159 16.38 0.38 10.84
N THR A 160 17.65 0.35 11.25
CA THR A 160 18.15 1.23 12.30
C THR A 160 19.24 2.11 11.69
N ALA A 161 19.16 3.41 11.94
CA ALA A 161 20.20 4.34 11.51
C ALA A 161 21.53 4.02 12.22
N GLY A 162 22.64 3.99 11.48
CA GLY A 162 23.98 3.81 12.05
C GLY A 162 24.44 2.37 12.30
N ILE A 163 23.66 1.36 11.92
CA ILE A 163 24.11 -0.04 11.89
C ILE A 163 24.23 -0.57 10.46
N ASP A 164 25.12 -1.53 10.25
CA ASP A 164 25.20 -2.26 9.00
C ASP A 164 23.94 -3.13 8.87
N ASN A 165 22.99 -2.66 8.08
CA ASN A 165 21.70 -3.32 7.93
C ASN A 165 21.90 -4.51 7.00
N ALA A 166 21.81 -5.73 7.54
CA ALA A 166 21.84 -6.94 6.73
C ALA A 166 20.76 -6.84 5.63
N GLY A 167 21.21 -6.74 4.37
CA GLY A 167 20.29 -6.75 3.23
C GLY A 167 19.49 -8.05 3.16
N TYR A 168 18.46 -8.07 2.33
CA TYR A 168 17.72 -9.31 2.07
C TYR A 168 18.65 -10.41 1.57
N SER A 169 18.57 -11.59 2.18
CA SER A 169 19.26 -12.77 1.64
C SER A 169 18.59 -13.23 0.34
N TRP A 170 19.34 -13.86 -0.56
CA TRP A 170 18.75 -14.46 -1.75
C TRP A 170 17.67 -15.48 -1.41
N ASN A 171 17.81 -16.24 -0.32
CA ASN A 171 16.77 -17.16 0.13
C ASN A 171 15.45 -16.44 0.41
N MET A 172 15.50 -15.25 1.05
CA MET A 172 14.30 -14.43 1.26
C MET A 172 13.69 -14.02 -0.08
N VAL A 173 14.49 -13.54 -1.04
CA VAL A 173 14.01 -13.17 -2.38
C VAL A 173 13.31 -14.34 -3.08
N HIS A 174 13.90 -15.54 -3.06
CA HIS A 174 13.32 -16.73 -3.69
C HIS A 174 12.05 -17.23 -2.99
N SER A 175 11.93 -17.02 -1.66
CA SER A 175 10.73 -17.39 -0.90
C SER A 175 9.47 -16.64 -1.40
N ASN A 176 9.65 -15.47 -2.01
CA ASN A 176 8.58 -14.63 -2.57
C ASN A 176 8.24 -14.98 -4.03
N SER A 177 9.01 -15.87 -4.66
CA SER A 177 8.81 -16.31 -6.04
C SER A 177 8.19 -17.70 -6.16
N MET A 178 7.88 -18.36 -5.03
CA MET A 178 7.26 -19.68 -5.04
C MET A 178 5.74 -19.55 -5.17
N ASP A 179 5.23 -20.09 -6.28
CA ASP A 179 3.81 -20.23 -6.61
C ASP A 179 2.99 -20.81 -5.46
N GLY A 180 1.90 -20.11 -5.11
CA GLY A 180 0.82 -20.71 -4.34
C GLY A 180 0.13 -21.79 -5.18
N PRO A 181 -0.28 -22.94 -4.60
CA PRO A 181 -0.99 -23.95 -5.36
C PRO A 181 -2.40 -23.43 -5.67
N GLY A 182 -2.62 -23.02 -6.91
CA GLY A 182 -3.93 -22.74 -7.47
C GLY A 182 -4.41 -21.29 -7.32
N GLY A 183 -4.33 -20.55 -8.43
CA GLY A 183 -5.01 -19.27 -8.62
C GLY A 183 -4.05 -18.19 -9.10
N ASN A 184 -4.31 -17.65 -10.29
CA ASN A 184 -3.61 -16.49 -10.86
C ASN A 184 -3.62 -15.32 -9.87
N VAL A 185 -2.53 -15.14 -9.11
CA VAL A 185 -2.27 -13.90 -8.38
C VAL A 185 -0.99 -13.32 -8.98
N ASN A 186 -1.12 -12.24 -9.75
CA ASN A 186 0.01 -11.50 -10.29
C ASN A 186 0.77 -10.82 -9.13
N THR A 187 1.74 -11.50 -8.54
CA THR A 187 2.67 -10.92 -7.57
C THR A 187 3.77 -10.16 -8.33
N SER A 188 3.68 -8.83 -8.42
CA SER A 188 4.76 -8.06 -9.07
C SER A 188 5.99 -7.99 -8.14
N GLY A 189 7.06 -8.67 -8.53
CA GLY A 189 8.33 -8.83 -7.79
C GLY A 189 9.20 -7.57 -7.66
N LEU A 190 8.66 -6.45 -7.20
CA LEU A 190 9.41 -5.21 -6.96
C LEU A 190 9.12 -4.66 -5.56
N THR A 191 9.38 -5.44 -4.53
CA THR A 191 9.09 -5.09 -3.13
C THR A 191 10.27 -4.41 -2.42
N ALA A 192 11.49 -4.57 -2.92
CA ALA A 192 12.69 -3.96 -2.32
C ALA A 192 12.92 -2.48 -2.73
N LEU A 193 12.47 -2.05 -3.91
CA LEU A 193 12.75 -0.69 -4.41
C LEU A 193 11.71 0.36 -3.98
N GLN A 194 10.52 -0.08 -3.53
CA GLN A 194 9.41 0.82 -3.21
C GLN A 194 9.40 1.32 -1.76
N LYS A 195 10.31 0.84 -0.90
CA LYS A 195 10.52 1.33 0.48
C LYS A 195 11.66 2.35 0.60
N ARG A 196 12.30 2.75 -0.50
CA ARG A 196 13.57 3.51 -0.52
C ARG A 196 13.55 4.78 -1.36
N ILE A 197 12.39 5.21 -1.87
CA ILE A 197 12.22 6.48 -2.59
C ILE A 197 11.03 7.20 -1.97
#